data_AF-A0A662C6B3-F1
#
_entry.id   AF-A0A662C6B3-F1
#
_cell.length_a   1.000
_cell.length_b   1.000
_cell.length_c   1.000
_cell.angle_alpha   90.00
_cell.angle_beta   90.00
_cell.angle_gamma   90.00
#
_symmetry.space_group_name_H-M   'P 1'
#
loop_
_entity.id
_entity.type
_entity.pdbx_description
1 polymer ?
#
loop_
_entity_poly.entity_id
_entity_poly.type
_entity_poly.pdbx_seq_one_letter_code
_entity_poly.pdbx_strand_id
1 'polypeptide(L)'
;MTENSREEKNVLSTLDPERQKLAKEYARIRRRYMLLDLLLGVILLLAWLLLGWSSLLRDWIFSWTRIPWIAVLAYGGIFGSAFSILDLPLSYYTGYVLPHRFQQSNQDLKGWIVDLIKNLGVSAVLGGGFLVIIYSV
;
A
#
# COMPACT_ATOMS: atom_id res chain seq x y z
N MET A 1 40.71 -2.92 -4.76
CA MET A 1 39.69 -1.93 -4.33
C MET A 1 39.58 -0.71 -5.27
N THR A 2 40.13 -0.76 -6.49
CA THR A 2 40.27 0.39 -7.40
C THR A 2 39.52 0.25 -8.73
N GLU A 3 38.98 -0.93 -9.04
CA GLU A 3 38.38 -1.25 -10.34
C GLU A 3 36.89 -0.91 -10.36
N ASN A 4 36.15 -1.33 -9.31
CA ASN A 4 34.72 -1.05 -9.14
C ASN A 4 34.40 0.46 -9.07
N SER A 5 35.27 1.25 -8.43
CA SER A 5 35.13 2.72 -8.35
C SER A 5 35.45 3.46 -9.65
N ARG A 6 36.18 2.82 -10.58
CA ARG A 6 36.43 3.36 -11.93
C ARG A 6 35.28 3.01 -12.88
N GLU A 7 34.75 1.79 -12.80
CA GLU A 7 33.57 1.38 -13.56
C GLU A 7 32.34 2.21 -13.20
N GLU A 8 32.07 2.42 -11.91
CA GLU A 8 30.94 3.24 -11.45
C GLU A 8 31.06 4.70 -11.93
N LYS A 9 32.28 5.27 -11.95
CA LYS A 9 32.55 6.59 -12.54
C LYS A 9 32.32 6.62 -14.06
N ASN A 10 32.65 5.55 -14.78
CA ASN A 10 32.48 5.44 -16.23
C ASN A 10 31.00 5.27 -16.63
N VAL A 11 30.20 4.63 -15.78
CA VAL A 11 28.75 4.55 -15.96
C VAL A 11 28.09 5.90 -15.62
N LEU A 12 28.50 6.56 -14.53
CA LEU A 12 27.98 7.88 -14.16
C LEU A 12 28.32 8.98 -15.18
N SER A 13 29.41 8.86 -15.93
CA SER A 13 29.79 9.78 -17.00
C SER A 13 29.01 9.59 -18.31
N THR A 14 28.40 8.41 -18.52
CA THR A 14 27.57 8.11 -19.71
C THR A 14 26.09 8.38 -19.49
N LEU A 15 25.66 8.59 -18.24
CA LEU A 15 24.28 8.89 -17.87
C LEU A 15 24.00 10.39 -17.93
N ASP A 16 22.94 10.77 -18.66
CA ASP A 16 22.45 12.15 -18.75
C ASP A 16 22.26 12.79 -17.35
N PRO A 17 23.02 13.85 -17.01
CA PRO A 17 22.96 14.51 -15.71
C PRO A 17 21.57 15.03 -15.34
N GLU A 18 20.74 15.42 -16.31
CA GLU A 18 19.37 15.89 -16.03
C GLU A 18 18.46 14.76 -15.57
N ARG A 19 18.52 13.61 -16.24
CA ARG A 19 17.77 12.40 -15.84
C ARG A 19 18.16 11.92 -14.44
N GLN A 20 19.45 12.02 -14.08
CA GLN A 20 19.90 11.67 -12.73
C GLN A 20 19.29 12.59 -11.66
N LYS A 21 19.16 13.90 -11.93
CA LYS A 21 18.52 14.84 -11.00
C LYS A 21 17.04 14.51 -10.81
N LEU A 22 16.32 14.28 -11.91
CA LEU A 22 14.91 13.89 -11.87
C LEU A 22 14.69 12.58 -11.09
N ALA A 23 15.53 11.57 -11.32
CA ALA A 23 15.47 10.31 -10.59
C ALA A 23 15.68 10.50 -9.08
N LYS A 24 16.63 11.36 -8.68
CA LYS A 24 16.89 11.67 -7.26
C LYS A 24 15.71 12.41 -6.62
N GLU A 25 15.06 13.33 -7.33
CA GLU A 25 13.87 14.02 -6.84
C GLU A 25 12.70 13.05 -6.65
N TYR A 26 12.43 12.22 -7.67
CA TYR A 26 11.41 11.19 -7.65
C TYR A 26 11.61 10.20 -6.48
N ALA A 27 12.83 9.70 -6.31
CA ALA A 27 13.19 8.81 -5.21
C ALA A 27 13.02 9.46 -3.83
N ARG A 28 13.34 10.76 -3.71
CA ARG A 28 13.14 11.51 -2.46
C ARG A 28 11.65 11.60 -2.11
N ILE A 29 10.79 11.85 -3.08
CA ILE A 29 9.33 11.90 -2.87
C ILE A 29 8.80 10.52 -2.46
N ARG A 30 9.20 9.45 -3.18
CA ARG A 30 8.80 8.08 -2.84
C ARG A 30 9.22 7.67 -1.43
N ARG A 31 10.43 8.03 -1.00
CA ARG A 31 10.90 7.72 0.35
C ARG A 31 10.08 8.44 1.43
N ARG A 32 9.66 9.68 1.19
CA ARG A 32 8.76 10.40 2.11
C ARG A 32 7.39 9.73 2.17
N TYR A 33 6.86 9.29 1.03
CA TYR A 33 5.60 8.52 1.01
C TYR A 33 5.71 7.24 1.83
N MET A 34 6.76 6.45 1.67
CA MET A 34 6.97 5.23 2.46
C MET A 34 6.90 5.50 3.98
N LEU A 35 7.47 6.62 4.44
CA LEU A 35 7.37 7.01 5.85
C LEU A 35 5.96 7.45 6.25
N LEU A 36 5.25 8.18 5.38
CA LEU A 36 3.88 8.61 5.63
C LEU A 36 2.90 7.43 5.68
N ASP A 37 3.04 6.48 4.77
CA ASP A 37 2.25 5.24 4.73
C ASP A 37 2.47 4.41 6.01
N LEU A 38 3.74 4.24 6.41
CA LEU A 38 4.08 3.58 7.67
C LEU A 38 3.44 4.28 8.87
N LEU A 39 3.54 5.62 8.94
CA LEU A 39 2.93 6.40 10.02
C LEU A 39 1.40 6.29 10.01
N LEU A 40 0.77 6.32 8.84
CA LEU A 40 -0.67 6.16 8.67
C LEU A 40 -1.13 4.79 9.22
N GLY A 41 -0.39 3.72 8.89
CA GLY A 41 -0.65 2.38 9.43
C GLY A 41 -0.50 2.31 10.95
N VAL A 42 0.56 2.89 11.51
CA VAL A 42 0.78 2.95 12.97
C VAL A 42 -0.34 3.74 13.66
N ILE A 43 -0.70 4.90 13.13
CA ILE A 43 -1.78 5.74 13.69
C ILE A 43 -3.11 4.99 13.64
N LEU A 44 -3.42 4.33 12.51
CA LEU A 44 -4.64 3.53 12.40
C LEU A 44 -4.65 2.41 13.44
N LEU A 45 -3.56 1.65 13.58
CA LEU A 45 -3.47 0.57 14.57
C LEU A 45 -3.62 1.08 16.00
N LEU A 46 -2.96 2.19 16.34
CA LEU A 46 -3.08 2.81 17.66
C LEU A 46 -4.51 3.32 17.90
N ALA A 47 -5.13 3.97 16.92
CA ALA A 47 -6.51 4.40 17.03
C ALA A 47 -7.45 3.19 17.22
N TRP A 48 -7.24 2.14 16.43
CA TRP A 48 -8.02 0.91 16.49
C TRP A 48 -7.97 0.24 17.87
N LEU A 49 -6.79 0.26 18.49
CA LEU A 49 -6.54 -0.29 19.82
C LEU A 49 -7.07 0.61 20.94
N LEU A 50 -6.69 1.88 20.94
CA LEU A 50 -6.94 2.81 22.05
C LEU A 50 -8.40 3.28 22.12
N LEU A 51 -9.09 3.40 20.97
CA LEU A 51 -10.49 3.80 20.93
C LEU A 51 -11.46 2.62 21.12
N GLY A 52 -10.95 1.39 21.26
CA GLY A 52 -11.79 0.19 21.42
C GLY A 52 -12.58 -0.20 20.17
N TRP A 53 -12.18 0.29 18.98
CA TRP A 53 -12.83 -0.08 17.72
C TRP A 53 -12.76 -1.58 17.44
N SER A 54 -11.70 -2.25 17.92
CA SER A 54 -11.57 -3.70 17.85
C SER A 54 -12.71 -4.44 18.57
N SER A 55 -13.03 -4.07 19.82
CA SER A 55 -14.10 -4.73 20.58
C SER A 55 -15.48 -4.39 20.02
N LEU A 56 -15.70 -3.12 19.65
CA LEU A 56 -16.94 -2.68 19.00
C LEU A 56 -17.21 -3.48 17.71
N LEU A 57 -16.20 -3.63 16.86
CA LEU A 57 -16.34 -4.40 15.63
C LEU A 57 -16.59 -5.88 15.91
N ARG A 58 -15.86 -6.47 16.87
CA ARG A 58 -16.06 -7.86 17.29
C ARG A 58 -17.49 -8.10 17.75
N ASP A 59 -17.99 -7.28 18.67
CA ASP A 59 -19.34 -7.43 19.25
C ASP A 59 -20.41 -7.25 18.18
N TRP A 60 -20.21 -6.28 17.27
CA TRP A 60 -21.08 -6.08 16.13
C TRP A 60 -21.09 -7.30 15.19
N ILE A 61 -19.94 -7.90 14.89
CA ILE A 61 -19.87 -9.12 14.06
C ILE A 61 -20.59 -10.29 14.74
N PHE A 62 -20.32 -10.52 16.03
CA PHE A 62 -20.95 -11.62 16.76
C PHE A 62 -22.44 -11.42 17.04
N SER A 63 -22.97 -10.21 16.83
CA SER A 63 -24.41 -9.95 16.91
C SER A 63 -25.21 -10.64 15.80
N TRP A 64 -24.61 -10.90 14.64
CA TRP A 64 -25.29 -11.48 13.48
C TRP A 64 -24.66 -12.77 12.93
N THR A 65 -23.43 -13.12 13.33
CA THR A 65 -22.82 -14.41 12.96
C THR A 65 -22.17 -15.11 14.15
N ARG A 66 -22.36 -16.44 14.23
CA ARG A 66 -21.62 -17.32 15.14
C ARG A 66 -20.63 -18.22 14.42
N ILE A 67 -20.52 -18.07 13.09
CA ILE A 67 -19.67 -18.90 12.24
C ILE A 67 -18.26 -18.31 12.26
N PRO A 68 -17.24 -19.03 12.80
CA PRO A 68 -15.92 -18.44 13.04
C PRO A 68 -15.23 -17.88 11.80
N TRP A 69 -15.26 -18.60 10.68
CA TRP A 69 -14.60 -18.17 9.45
C TRP A 69 -15.28 -16.94 8.82
N ILE A 70 -16.61 -16.83 8.92
CA ILE A 70 -17.34 -15.62 8.49
C ILE A 70 -16.94 -14.42 9.36
N ALA A 71 -16.84 -14.62 10.68
CA ALA A 71 -16.44 -13.56 11.59
C ALA A 71 -15.02 -13.05 11.32
N VAL A 72 -14.07 -13.96 11.05
CA VAL A 72 -12.69 -13.62 10.69
C VAL A 72 -12.61 -12.87 9.37
N LEU A 73 -13.31 -13.34 8.33
CA LEU A 73 -13.37 -12.67 7.03
C LEU A 73 -14.01 -11.29 7.12
N ALA A 74 -15.10 -11.16 7.87
CA ALA A 74 -15.76 -9.86 8.09
C ALA A 74 -14.85 -8.89 8.84
N TYR A 75 -14.18 -9.35 9.91
CA TYR A 75 -13.26 -8.52 10.68
C TYR A 75 -12.09 -8.04 9.81
N GLY A 76 -11.42 -8.97 9.13
CA GLY A 76 -10.30 -8.67 8.23
C GLY A 76 -10.71 -7.77 7.07
N GLY A 77 -11.88 -8.02 6.47
CA GLY A 77 -12.42 -7.22 5.37
C GLY A 77 -12.73 -5.78 5.79
N ILE A 78 -13.35 -5.59 6.96
CA ILE A 78 -13.68 -4.24 7.46
C ILE A 78 -12.41 -3.49 7.86
N PHE A 79 -11.50 -4.14 8.58
CA PHE A 79 -10.22 -3.54 8.96
C PHE A 79 -9.38 -3.17 7.72
N GLY A 80 -9.24 -4.09 6.77
CA GLY A 80 -8.52 -3.87 5.52
C GLY A 80 -9.15 -2.75 4.69
N SER A 81 -10.49 -2.72 4.59
CA SER A 81 -11.21 -1.66 3.87
C SER A 81 -11.00 -0.29 4.53
N ALA A 82 -11.01 -0.21 5.85
CA ALA A 82 -10.72 1.03 6.57
C ALA A 82 -9.33 1.57 6.23
N PHE A 83 -8.31 0.69 6.24
CA PHE A 83 -6.95 1.08 5.81
C PHE A 83 -6.92 1.51 4.34
N SER A 84 -7.53 0.75 3.43
CA SER A 84 -7.56 1.09 2.00
C SER A 84 -8.22 2.44 1.72
N ILE A 85 -9.30 2.79 2.45
CA ILE A 85 -9.96 4.10 2.31
C ILE A 85 -9.04 5.22 2.77
N LEU A 86 -8.30 5.01 3.87
CA LEU A 86 -7.37 6.01 4.40
C LEU A 86 -6.12 6.19 3.53
N ASP A 87 -5.59 5.12 2.94
CA ASP A 87 -4.44 5.19 2.02
C ASP A 87 -4.84 5.67 0.62
N LEU A 88 -6.12 5.58 0.23
CA LEU A 88 -6.60 5.91 -1.11
C LEU A 88 -6.09 7.27 -1.65
N PRO A 89 -6.13 8.40 -0.89
CA PRO A 89 -5.64 9.68 -1.39
C PRO A 89 -4.13 9.67 -1.64
N LEU A 90 -3.36 8.97 -0.79
CA LEU A 90 -1.91 8.86 -0.94
C LEU A 90 -1.56 7.95 -2.12
N SER A 91 -2.24 6.80 -2.24
CA SER A 91 -2.12 5.85 -3.36
C SER A 91 -2.45 6.51 -4.70
N TYR A 92 -3.48 7.37 -4.74
CA TYR A 92 -3.79 8.17 -5.93
C TYR A 92 -2.64 9.10 -6.31
N TYR A 93 -2.08 9.83 -5.33
CA TYR A 93 -0.98 10.74 -5.59
C TYR A 93 0.28 10.01 -6.06
N THR A 94 0.66 8.91 -5.41
CA THR A 94 1.92 8.21 -5.71
C THR A 94 1.82 7.21 -6.86
N GLY A 95 0.64 6.64 -7.09
CA GLY A 95 0.36 5.69 -8.15
C GLY A 95 -0.04 6.33 -9.47
N TYR A 96 -0.76 7.46 -9.45
CA TYR A 96 -1.21 8.15 -10.66
C TYR A 96 -0.49 9.49 -10.86
N VAL A 97 -0.64 10.45 -9.95
CA VAL A 97 -0.18 11.83 -10.18
C VAL A 97 1.34 11.94 -10.33
N LEU A 98 2.09 11.31 -9.43
CA LEU A 98 3.54 11.43 -9.37
C LEU A 98 4.25 10.82 -10.58
N PRO A 99 3.93 9.59 -11.05
CA PRO A 99 4.50 9.05 -12.29
C PRO A 99 4.21 9.92 -13.51
N HIS A 100 3.01 10.49 -13.64
CA HIS A 100 2.67 11.39 -14.76
C HIS A 100 3.49 12.67 -14.75
N ARG A 101 3.71 13.27 -13.56
CA ARG A 101 4.56 14.47 -13.41
C ARG A 101 5.99 14.25 -13.91
N PHE A 102 6.51 13.03 -13.76
CA PHE A 102 7.86 12.65 -14.20
C PHE A 102 7.88 11.89 -15.53
N GLN A 103 6.75 11.87 -16.27
CA GLN A 103 6.58 11.15 -17.55
C GLN A 103 7.01 9.67 -17.46
N GLN A 104 6.76 9.04 -16.31
CA GLN A 104 7.09 7.63 -16.03
C GLN A 104 5.91 6.68 -16.24
N SER A 105 4.72 7.20 -16.59
CA SER A 105 3.53 6.38 -16.86
C SER A 105 2.73 6.97 -18.02
N ASN A 106 2.14 6.09 -18.82
CA ASN A 106 1.19 6.39 -19.89
C ASN A 106 -0.23 5.88 -19.56
N GLN A 107 -0.45 5.42 -18.32
CA GLN A 107 -1.71 4.84 -17.87
C GLN A 107 -2.77 5.93 -17.65
N ASP A 108 -3.97 5.78 -18.19
CA ASP A 108 -5.06 6.71 -17.94
C ASP A 108 -5.70 6.50 -16.55
N LEU A 109 -6.49 7.49 -16.10
CA LEU A 109 -7.14 7.43 -14.78
C LEU A 109 -8.05 6.20 -14.64
N LYS A 110 -8.76 5.83 -15.72
CA LYS A 110 -9.62 4.65 -15.73
C LYS A 110 -8.81 3.38 -15.53
N GLY A 111 -7.68 3.24 -16.22
CA GLY A 111 -6.73 2.16 -16.02
C GLY A 111 -6.28 2.07 -14.58
N TRP A 112 -5.94 3.20 -13.95
CA TRP A 112 -5.52 3.22 -12.55
C TRP A 112 -6.62 2.75 -11.59
N ILE A 113 -7.86 3.21 -11.77
CA ILE A 113 -9.01 2.77 -10.96
C ILE A 113 -9.27 1.27 -11.14
N VAL A 114 -9.20 0.78 -12.38
CA VAL A 114 -9.38 -0.66 -12.67
C VAL A 114 -8.30 -1.48 -11.97
N ASP A 115 -7.06 -1.04 -11.97
CA ASP A 115 -5.96 -1.73 -11.29
C ASP A 115 -6.10 -1.67 -9.76
N LEU A 116 -6.59 -0.56 -9.21
CA LEU A 116 -6.95 -0.47 -7.79
C LEU A 116 -8.01 -1.51 -7.42
N ILE A 117 -9.12 -1.59 -8.18
CA ILE A 117 -10.20 -2.56 -7.92
C ILE A 117 -9.69 -4.00 -8.04
N LYS A 118 -8.89 -4.29 -9.08
CA LYS A 118 -8.26 -5.61 -9.24
C LYS A 118 -7.36 -5.95 -8.07
N ASN A 119 -6.55 -4.99 -7.60
CA ASN A 119 -5.66 -5.18 -6.47
C ASN A 119 -6.46 -5.51 -5.20
N LEU A 120 -7.55 -4.76 -4.92
CA LEU A 120 -8.44 -5.06 -3.80
C LEU A 120 -9.07 -6.45 -3.92
N GLY A 121 -9.53 -6.84 -5.10
CA GLY A 121 -10.09 -8.18 -5.34
C GLY A 121 -9.07 -9.29 -5.12
N VAL A 122 -7.86 -9.15 -5.68
CA VAL A 122 -6.77 -10.12 -5.50
C VAL A 122 -6.36 -10.20 -4.03
N SER A 123 -6.22 -9.06 -3.36
CA SER A 123 -5.88 -8.99 -1.94
C SER A 123 -6.96 -9.62 -1.05
N ALA A 124 -8.24 -9.42 -1.37
CA ALA A 124 -9.35 -10.03 -0.65
C ALA A 124 -9.36 -11.56 -0.82
N VAL A 125 -9.13 -12.07 -2.03
CA VAL A 125 -9.08 -13.51 -2.29
C VAL A 125 -7.88 -14.16 -1.61
N LEU A 126 -6.67 -13.59 -1.79
CA LEU A 126 -5.45 -14.15 -1.22
C LEU A 126 -5.41 -13.99 0.30
N GLY A 127 -5.69 -12.79 0.81
CA GLY A 127 -5.72 -12.50 2.25
C GLY A 127 -6.85 -13.25 2.95
N GLY A 128 -8.05 -13.27 2.38
CA GLY A 128 -9.18 -14.03 2.91
C GLY A 128 -8.91 -15.54 2.91
N GLY A 129 -8.38 -16.08 1.82
CA GLY A 129 -7.99 -17.49 1.74
C GLY A 129 -6.93 -17.85 2.79
N PHE A 130 -5.93 -16.99 2.97
CA PHE A 130 -4.90 -17.16 4.01
C PHE A 130 -5.49 -17.14 5.42
N LEU A 131 -6.41 -16.22 5.71
CA LEU A 131 -7.12 -16.16 6.99
C LEU A 131 -7.91 -17.44 7.25
N VAL A 132 -8.63 -17.95 6.25
CA VAL A 132 -9.39 -19.20 6.37
C VAL A 132 -8.46 -20.37 6.67
N ILE A 133 -7.33 -20.49 5.97
CA ILE A 133 -6.36 -21.57 6.21
C ILE A 133 -5.84 -21.53 7.64
N ILE A 134 -5.39 -20.37 8.12
CA ILE A 134 -4.84 -20.24 9.48
C ILE A 134 -5.86 -20.58 10.55
N TYR A 135 -7.11 -20.12 10.40
CA TYR A 135 -8.17 -20.32 11.39
C TYR A 135 -8.91 -21.66 11.21
N SER A 136 -8.55 -22.46 10.21
CA SER A 136 -9.07 -23.81 10.02
C SER A 136 -8.25 -24.90 10.73
N VAL A 137 -7.05 -24.55 11.21
CA VAL A 137 -6.15 -25.37 12.03
C VAL A 137 -6.45 -25.10 13.50
#